data_AF-A0A3N5DKA8-F1
#
_entry.id   AF-A0A3N5DKA8-F1
#
_cell.length_a   1.000
_cell.length_b   1.000
_cell.length_c   1.000
_cell.angle_alpha   90.00
_cell.angle_beta   90.00
_cell.angle_gamma   90.00
#
_symmetry.space_group_name_H-M   'P 1'
#
loop_
_entity.id
_entity.type
_entity.pdbx_description
1 polymer ?
#
loop_
_entity_poly.entity_id
_entity_poly.type
_entity_poly.pdbx_seq_one_letter_code
_entity_poly.pdbx_strand_id
1 'polypeptide(L)'
;MNIVLTADDLARFSQSTRDEILRRFVDEVGSLPVSALVPAPDWRDEFEGVHVANLEDITHKYIGRWMERASDEVRAGARVIAEHGPVVNAHQLTELGIDIRKFQSATTRRTRALTGDRNAYFLAWNNWSGMDDPDGKYAVSPITHQSLRRYFGLPV
;
A
#
# COMPACT_ATOMS: atom_id res chain seq x y z
N MET A 1 -27.94 -22.75 -15.59
CA MET A 1 -26.76 -23.61 -15.81
C MET A 1 -25.58 -22.89 -15.21
N ASN A 2 -25.00 -23.41 -14.12
CA ASN A 2 -23.89 -22.75 -13.44
C ASN A 2 -22.60 -23.46 -13.84
N ILE A 3 -21.66 -22.71 -14.42
CA ILE A 3 -20.30 -23.18 -14.69
C ILE A 3 -19.45 -22.77 -13.49
N VAL A 4 -18.81 -23.74 -12.83
CA VAL A 4 -17.87 -23.51 -11.73
C VAL A 4 -16.49 -23.83 -12.26
N LEU A 5 -15.60 -22.84 -12.27
CA LEU A 5 -14.20 -23.02 -12.67
C LEU A 5 -13.35 -23.26 -11.41
N THR A 6 -12.58 -24.34 -11.40
CA THR A 6 -11.61 -24.60 -10.34
C THR A 6 -10.25 -23.98 -10.66
N ALA A 7 -9.35 -23.89 -9.67
CA ALA A 7 -7.99 -23.40 -9.89
C ALA A 7 -7.20 -24.25 -10.90
N ASP A 8 -7.46 -25.57 -10.93
CA ASP A 8 -6.83 -26.50 -11.86
C ASP A 8 -7.34 -26.31 -13.30
N ASP A 9 -8.60 -25.93 -13.47
CA ASP A 9 -9.16 -25.61 -14.78
C ASP A 9 -8.56 -24.31 -15.33
N LEU A 10 -8.35 -23.32 -14.45
CA LEU A 10 -7.69 -22.06 -14.81
C LEU A 10 -6.25 -22.29 -15.28
N ALA A 11 -5.51 -23.16 -14.62
CA ALA A 11 -4.13 -23.48 -14.97
C ALA A 11 -3.98 -24.12 -16.36
N ARG A 12 -5.04 -24.72 -16.91
CA ARG A 12 -5.04 -25.37 -18.23
C ARG A 12 -5.27 -24.41 -19.39
N PHE A 13 -5.70 -23.18 -19.13
CA PHE A 13 -5.87 -22.17 -20.17
C PHE A 13 -4.55 -21.46 -20.50
N SER A 14 -4.43 -20.99 -21.75
CA SER A 14 -3.36 -20.08 -22.14
C SER A 14 -3.41 -18.81 -21.28
N GLN A 15 -2.27 -18.14 -21.13
CA GLN A 15 -2.18 -16.93 -20.31
C GLN A 15 -3.16 -15.85 -20.79
N SER A 16 -3.26 -15.63 -22.10
CA SER A 16 -4.18 -14.65 -22.68
C SER A 16 -5.65 -14.95 -22.39
N THR A 17 -6.04 -16.23 -22.42
CA THR A 17 -7.42 -16.65 -22.12
C THR A 17 -7.73 -16.53 -20.63
N ARG A 18 -6.78 -16.83 -19.74
CA ARG A 18 -6.92 -16.56 -18.30
C ARG A 18 -7.15 -15.09 -18.03
N ASP A 19 -6.36 -14.23 -18.66
CA ASP A 19 -6.44 -12.78 -18.46
C ASP A 19 -7.77 -12.20 -18.98
N GLU A 20 -8.30 -12.73 -20.09
CA GLU A 20 -9.62 -12.34 -20.61
C GLU A 20 -10.76 -12.80 -19.70
N ILE A 21 -10.74 -14.05 -19.22
CA ILE A 21 -11.74 -14.58 -18.29
C ILE A 21 -11.75 -13.74 -17.01
N LEU A 22 -10.58 -13.53 -16.41
CA LEU A 22 -10.46 -12.73 -15.19
C LEU A 22 -10.97 -11.29 -15.40
N ARG A 23 -10.62 -10.64 -16.52
CA ARG A 23 -11.10 -9.28 -16.82
C ARG A 23 -12.63 -9.21 -16.89
N ARG A 24 -13.29 -10.15 -17.57
CA ARG A 24 -14.76 -10.13 -17.71
C ARG A 24 -15.49 -10.38 -16.39
N PHE A 25 -14.98 -11.26 -15.54
CA PHE A 25 -15.61 -11.55 -14.25
C PHE A 25 -15.35 -10.46 -13.19
N VAL A 26 -14.24 -9.72 -13.29
CA VAL A 26 -13.89 -8.64 -12.36
C VAL A 26 -14.67 -7.36 -12.67
N ASP A 27 -15.01 -7.11 -13.92
CA ASP A 27 -15.84 -5.96 -14.32
C ASP A 27 -17.33 -6.18 -13.96
N GLU A 28 -17.84 -7.42 -13.93
CA GLU A 28 -19.22 -7.74 -13.52
C GLU A 28 -19.40 -7.89 -12.00
N VAL A 29 -18.39 -8.38 -11.29
CA VAL A 29 -18.43 -8.55 -9.83
C VAL A 29 -17.71 -7.37 -9.20
N GLY A 30 -18.46 -6.29 -8.98
CA GLY A 30 -18.01 -5.19 -8.15
C GLY A 30 -17.34 -5.72 -6.87
N SER A 31 -16.10 -5.27 -6.64
CA SER A 31 -15.24 -5.58 -5.49
C SER A 31 -14.64 -6.99 -5.39
N LEU A 32 -13.58 -7.25 -6.16
CA LEU A 32 -12.37 -7.97 -5.71
C LEU A 32 -11.13 -7.33 -6.40
N PRO A 33 -10.02 -7.10 -5.68
CA PRO A 33 -8.87 -6.41 -6.26
C PRO A 33 -8.09 -7.38 -7.16
N VAL A 34 -8.26 -7.24 -8.47
CA VAL A 34 -7.30 -7.80 -9.43
C VAL A 34 -6.20 -6.78 -9.65
N SER A 35 -5.21 -6.84 -8.77
CA SER A 35 -3.82 -6.57 -9.15
C SER A 35 -3.24 -7.94 -9.52
N ALA A 36 -3.21 -8.30 -10.81
CA ALA A 36 -1.98 -8.25 -11.60
C ALA A 36 -0.82 -8.96 -10.87
N LEU A 37 -0.51 -10.24 -11.10
CA LEU A 37 0.25 -10.78 -12.25
C LEU A 37 1.53 -10.01 -12.64
N VAL A 38 1.95 -9.04 -11.85
CA VAL A 38 3.36 -8.65 -11.75
C VAL A 38 3.87 -9.36 -10.50
N PRO A 39 4.95 -10.16 -10.54
CA PRO A 39 5.57 -10.57 -9.29
C PRO A 39 5.93 -9.28 -8.55
N ALA A 40 5.22 -8.99 -7.46
CA ALA A 40 5.67 -7.95 -6.55
C ALA A 40 7.12 -8.30 -6.21
N PRO A 41 8.05 -7.34 -6.23
CA PRO A 41 9.40 -7.58 -5.73
C PRO A 41 9.29 -8.29 -4.38
N ASP A 42 10.17 -9.25 -4.11
CA ASP A 42 10.10 -10.03 -2.87
C ASP A 42 10.55 -9.13 -1.72
N TRP A 43 9.63 -8.31 -1.21
CA TRP A 43 9.87 -7.38 -0.13
C TRP A 43 9.93 -8.08 1.23
N ARG A 44 9.77 -9.41 1.31
CA ARG A 44 9.63 -10.13 2.58
C ARG A 44 10.76 -9.83 3.56
N ASP A 45 11.99 -9.74 3.06
CA ASP A 45 13.16 -9.46 3.87
C ASP A 45 13.15 -8.01 4.40
N GLU A 46 12.58 -7.05 3.65
CA GLU A 46 12.52 -5.64 4.10
C GLU A 46 11.50 -5.41 5.21
N PHE A 47 10.44 -6.23 5.25
CA PHE A 47 9.42 -6.20 6.31
C PHE A 47 9.83 -6.98 7.57
N GLU A 48 11.02 -7.60 7.60
CA GLU A 48 11.51 -8.30 8.78
C GLU A 48 11.53 -7.36 10.00
N GLY A 49 10.87 -7.80 11.09
CA GLY A 49 10.75 -7.02 12.33
C GLY A 49 9.74 -5.86 12.29
N VAL A 50 9.04 -5.64 11.18
CA VAL A 50 7.99 -4.60 11.06
C VAL A 50 6.63 -5.17 11.48
N HIS A 51 5.95 -4.49 12.40
CA HIS A 51 4.63 -4.89 12.88
C HIS A 51 3.54 -4.38 11.94
N VAL A 52 3.03 -5.27 11.07
CA VAL A 52 2.02 -4.94 10.04
C VAL A 52 0.56 -5.15 10.50
N ALA A 53 0.31 -5.27 11.80
CA ALA A 53 -1.04 -5.49 12.32
C ALA A 53 -1.96 -4.28 12.04
N ASN A 54 -3.12 -4.54 11.44
CA ASN A 54 -4.11 -3.53 11.04
C ASN A 54 -3.59 -2.51 10.00
N LEU A 55 -2.59 -2.90 9.21
CA LEU A 55 -2.12 -2.14 8.06
C LEU A 55 -3.15 -2.24 6.92
N GLU A 56 -3.62 -1.09 6.43
CA GLU A 56 -4.63 -1.04 5.37
C GLU A 56 -4.04 -0.96 3.96
N ASP A 57 -4.71 -1.62 3.03
CA ASP A 57 -4.43 -1.53 1.60
C ASP A 57 -5.16 -0.34 0.96
N ILE A 58 -4.48 0.81 0.86
CA ILE A 58 -5.02 1.98 0.17
C ILE A 58 -4.78 1.85 -1.32
N THR A 59 -5.73 1.22 -2.00
CA THR A 59 -5.69 1.03 -3.46
C THR A 59 -5.72 2.35 -4.25
N HIS A 60 -5.31 2.31 -5.51
CA HIS A 60 -5.29 3.47 -6.40
C HIS A 60 -6.67 4.15 -6.52
N LYS A 61 -7.77 3.39 -6.43
CA LYS A 61 -9.13 3.94 -6.41
C LYS A 61 -9.35 4.91 -5.24
N TYR A 62 -8.73 4.63 -4.09
CA TYR A 62 -8.91 5.40 -2.86
C TYR A 62 -7.75 6.34 -2.54
N ILE A 63 -6.57 6.17 -3.14
CA ILE A 63 -5.40 7.01 -2.84
C ILE A 63 -5.64 8.49 -3.15
N GLY A 64 -6.41 8.80 -4.21
CA GLY A 64 -6.76 10.19 -4.53
C GLY A 64 -7.57 10.86 -3.42
N ARG A 65 -8.59 10.16 -2.90
CA ARG A 65 -9.38 10.61 -1.73
C ARG A 65 -8.54 10.65 -0.46
N TRP A 66 -7.65 9.66 -0.28
CA TRP A 66 -6.71 9.65 0.83
C TRP A 66 -5.74 10.84 0.78
N MET A 67 -5.39 11.36 -0.39
CA MET A 67 -4.54 12.55 -0.58
C MET A 67 -5.32 13.87 -0.58
N GLU A 68 -6.65 13.80 -0.70
CA GLU A 68 -7.52 14.97 -0.82
C GLU A 68 -7.51 15.79 0.48
N ARG A 69 -6.95 17.01 0.46
CA ARG A 69 -6.66 17.86 1.64
C ARG A 69 -5.54 17.36 2.54
N ALA A 70 -4.70 16.43 2.10
CA ALA A 70 -3.47 16.13 2.82
C ALA A 70 -2.59 17.39 2.82
N SER A 71 -2.00 17.74 3.96
CA SER A 71 -1.04 18.83 4.02
C SER A 71 0.16 18.52 3.13
N ASP A 72 0.90 19.56 2.73
CA ASP A 72 2.08 19.39 1.88
C ASP A 72 3.13 18.47 2.54
N GLU A 73 3.25 18.56 3.87
CA GLU A 73 4.09 17.66 4.67
C GLU A 73 3.67 16.18 4.56
N VAL A 74 2.36 15.89 4.63
CA VAL A 74 1.87 14.51 4.48
C VAL A 74 2.06 14.00 3.05
N ARG A 75 1.86 14.88 2.06
CA ARG A 75 2.12 14.55 0.65
C ARG A 75 3.60 14.28 0.42
N ALA A 76 4.49 15.07 1.03
CA ALA A 76 5.93 14.87 0.96
C ALA A 76 6.32 13.51 1.56
N GLY A 77 5.88 13.18 2.78
CA GLY A 77 6.20 11.87 3.38
C GLY A 77 5.65 10.69 2.60
N ALA A 78 4.43 10.79 2.05
CA ALA A 78 3.87 9.75 1.20
C ALA A 78 4.63 9.62 -0.14
N ARG A 79 5.21 10.72 -0.65
CA ARG A 79 6.06 10.70 -1.84
C ARG A 79 7.40 10.01 -1.57
N VAL A 80 8.02 10.23 -0.41
CA VAL A 80 9.24 9.52 0.01
C VAL A 80 9.03 8.02 -0.04
N ILE A 81 7.92 7.53 0.52
CA ILE A 81 7.56 6.11 0.46
C ILE A 81 7.39 5.66 -0.99
N ALA A 82 6.71 6.45 -1.83
CA ALA A 82 6.55 6.12 -3.25
C ALA A 82 7.90 5.98 -3.98
N GLU A 83 8.86 6.86 -3.69
CA GLU A 83 10.16 6.92 -4.35
C GLU A 83 11.14 5.87 -3.85
N HIS A 84 11.18 5.62 -2.54
CA HIS A 84 12.22 4.80 -1.90
C HIS A 84 11.84 3.33 -1.67
N GLY A 85 10.55 3.01 -1.57
CA GLY A 85 10.11 1.63 -1.33
C GLY A 85 8.93 1.53 -0.36
N PRO A 86 8.32 0.34 -0.26
CA PRO A 86 7.23 0.10 0.69
C PRO A 86 7.70 0.20 2.14
N VAL A 87 9.00 0.04 2.40
CA VAL A 87 9.65 0.22 3.70
C VAL A 87 10.65 1.37 3.60
N VAL A 88 10.62 2.29 4.55
CA VAL A 88 11.53 3.45 4.65
C VAL A 88 12.02 3.63 6.07
N ASN A 89 13.24 4.14 6.23
CA ASN A 89 13.77 4.51 7.55
C ASN A 89 13.15 5.85 7.97
N ALA A 90 12.70 6.03 9.23
CA ALA A 90 12.17 7.36 9.59
C ALA A 90 13.22 8.47 9.52
N HIS A 91 14.51 8.13 9.63
CA HIS A 91 15.56 9.10 9.42
C HIS A 91 15.47 9.79 8.04
N GLN A 92 15.05 9.05 7.00
CA GLN A 92 14.86 9.63 5.66
C GLN A 92 13.72 10.66 5.63
N LEU A 93 12.70 10.46 6.47
CA LEU A 93 11.60 11.41 6.60
C LEU A 93 12.04 12.64 7.40
N THR A 94 12.79 12.47 8.49
CA THR A 94 13.28 13.59 9.32
C THR A 94 14.31 14.45 8.59
N GLU A 95 15.21 13.85 7.79
CA GLU A 95 16.17 14.57 6.93
C GLU A 95 15.48 15.53 5.95
N LEU A 96 14.25 15.20 5.53
CA LEU A 96 13.42 16.03 4.66
C LEU A 96 12.55 17.03 5.43
N GLY A 97 12.77 17.17 6.73
CA GLY A 97 12.05 18.11 7.60
C GLY A 97 10.63 17.67 7.94
N ILE A 98 10.28 16.39 7.76
CA ILE A 98 8.96 15.87 8.10
C ILE A 98 8.90 15.58 9.61
N ASP A 99 7.93 16.19 10.29
CA ASP A 99 7.61 15.90 11.69
C ASP A 99 6.91 14.55 11.78
N ILE A 100 7.67 13.52 12.14
CA ILE A 100 7.20 12.13 12.21
C ILE A 100 5.95 11.96 13.06
N ARG A 101 5.86 12.66 14.20
CA ARG A 101 4.71 12.54 15.10
C ARG A 101 3.45 13.09 14.45
N LYS A 102 3.56 14.24 13.79
CA LYS A 102 2.45 14.83 13.02
C LYS A 102 2.10 13.99 11.81
N PHE A 103 3.10 13.49 11.09
CA PHE A 103 2.93 12.62 9.94
C PHE A 103 2.14 11.37 10.31
N GLN A 104 2.61 10.60 11.31
CA GLN A 104 1.94 9.40 11.81
C GLN A 104 0.50 9.69 12.29
N SER A 105 0.32 10.78 13.04
CA SER A 105 -1.02 11.18 13.53
C SER A 105 -1.96 11.57 12.40
N ALA A 106 -1.45 12.25 11.37
CA ALA A 106 -2.24 12.69 10.22
C ALA A 106 -2.61 11.51 9.31
N THR A 107 -1.67 10.63 8.99
CA THR A 107 -1.92 9.44 8.16
C THR A 107 -2.89 8.49 8.85
N THR A 108 -2.74 8.26 10.16
CA THR A 108 -3.67 7.43 10.95
C THR A 108 -5.09 8.01 10.92
N ARG A 109 -5.27 9.29 11.23
CA ARG A 109 -6.61 9.92 11.21
C ARG A 109 -7.25 9.82 9.82
N ARG A 110 -6.46 10.01 8.75
CA ARG A 110 -6.94 9.91 7.37
C ARG A 110 -7.39 8.50 7.02
N THR A 111 -6.58 7.51 7.33
CA THR A 111 -6.92 6.12 7.02
C THR A 111 -8.20 5.72 7.73
N ARG A 112 -8.34 6.02 9.02
CA ARG A 112 -9.57 5.73 9.77
C ARG A 112 -10.79 6.47 9.26
N ALA A 113 -10.63 7.73 8.84
CA ALA A 113 -11.72 8.49 8.22
C ALA A 113 -12.13 7.92 6.85
N LEU A 114 -11.18 7.35 6.11
CA LEU A 114 -11.43 6.76 4.79
C LEU A 114 -12.07 5.38 4.89
N THR A 115 -11.59 4.52 5.79
CA THR A 115 -12.06 3.12 5.93
C THR A 115 -13.25 2.98 6.88
N GLY A 116 -13.41 3.91 7.83
CA GLY A 116 -14.38 3.80 8.93
C GLY A 116 -13.93 2.88 10.07
N ASP A 117 -12.79 2.21 9.94
CA ASP A 117 -12.22 1.38 11.00
C ASP A 117 -11.37 2.22 11.95
N ARG A 118 -11.59 2.06 13.26
CA ARG A 118 -10.85 2.74 14.32
C ARG A 118 -9.46 2.16 14.56
N ASN A 119 -9.21 0.93 14.11
CA ASN A 119 -7.93 0.24 14.28
C ASN A 119 -7.06 0.29 13.03
N ALA A 120 -7.57 0.81 11.92
CA ALA A 120 -6.85 0.93 10.67
C ALA A 120 -5.67 1.92 10.74
N TYR A 121 -4.54 1.51 10.17
CA TYR A 121 -3.32 2.31 10.04
C TYR A 121 -2.83 2.38 8.60
N PHE A 122 -2.28 3.54 8.22
CA PHE A 122 -1.55 3.71 6.97
C PHE A 122 -0.13 3.14 7.05
N LEU A 123 0.50 3.29 8.21
CA LEU A 123 1.89 2.97 8.45
C LEU A 123 1.96 1.81 9.45
N ALA A 124 2.75 0.81 9.11
CA ALA A 124 3.32 -0.16 10.03
C ALA A 124 4.69 0.34 10.51
N TRP A 125 5.18 -0.16 11.64
CA TRP A 125 6.48 0.23 12.19
C TRP A 125 7.14 -0.92 12.95
N ASN A 126 8.46 -0.88 13.08
CA ASN A 126 9.20 -1.81 13.94
C ASN A 126 9.32 -1.27 15.38
N ASN A 127 9.83 -2.10 16.29
CA ASN A 127 10.11 -1.66 17.66
C ASN A 127 11.39 -0.81 17.70
N TRP A 128 11.25 0.52 17.68
CA TRP A 128 12.32 1.49 17.91
C TRP A 128 12.13 2.31 19.19
N SER A 129 13.26 2.78 19.73
CA SER A 129 13.37 3.43 21.03
C SER A 129 13.18 4.96 21.00
N GLY A 130 13.04 5.56 19.82
CA GLY A 130 12.88 7.01 19.66
C GLY A 130 13.07 7.48 18.23
N MET A 131 13.04 8.80 18.02
CA MET A 131 13.22 9.39 16.69
C MET A 131 14.67 9.38 16.21
N ASP A 132 15.62 9.26 17.14
CA ASP A 132 17.06 9.19 16.84
C ASP A 132 17.53 7.74 16.64
N ASP A 133 16.61 6.77 16.69
CA ASP A 133 16.91 5.37 16.48
C ASP A 133 17.18 5.12 14.98
N PRO A 134 18.41 4.79 14.58
CA PRO A 134 18.78 4.67 13.17
C PRO A 134 18.11 3.47 12.49
N ASP A 135 17.67 2.49 13.28
CA ASP A 135 17.14 1.22 12.78
C ASP A 135 15.63 1.23 12.60
N GLY A 136 14.97 2.33 12.94
CA GLY A 136 13.54 2.31 12.92
C GLY A 136 12.92 2.65 11.57
N LYS A 137 11.85 1.92 11.30
CA LYS A 137 11.26 1.76 9.98
C LYS A 137 9.79 2.08 10.03
N TYR A 138 9.33 2.74 8.98
CA TYR A 138 7.93 2.78 8.60
C TYR A 138 7.71 1.94 7.36
N ALA A 139 6.55 1.29 7.28
CA ALA A 139 6.15 0.57 6.10
C ALA A 139 4.71 0.85 5.72
N VAL A 140 4.42 0.79 4.43
CA VAL A 140 3.07 0.69 3.88
C VAL A 140 2.92 -0.67 3.21
N SER A 141 1.69 -1.12 2.98
CA SER A 141 1.50 -2.37 2.24
C SER A 141 2.04 -2.24 0.80
N PRO A 142 2.46 -3.34 0.15
CA PRO A 142 2.88 -3.31 -1.25
C PRO A 142 1.82 -2.72 -2.19
N ILE A 143 0.54 -2.96 -1.91
CA ILE A 143 -0.58 -2.40 -2.68
C ILE A 143 -0.65 -0.88 -2.52
N THR A 144 -0.48 -0.38 -1.30
CA THR A 144 -0.45 1.05 -1.01
C THR A 144 0.77 1.70 -1.68
N HIS A 145 1.94 1.09 -1.62
CA HIS A 145 3.16 1.57 -2.29
C HIS A 145 2.96 1.72 -3.81
N GLN A 146 2.46 0.69 -4.49
CA GLN A 146 2.14 0.77 -5.92
C GLN A 146 1.11 1.86 -6.21
N SER A 147 0.10 2.02 -5.34
CA SER A 147 -0.94 3.05 -5.48
C SER A 147 -0.38 4.46 -5.34
N LEU A 148 0.56 4.67 -4.42
CA LEU A 148 1.30 5.92 -4.26
C LEU A 148 2.16 6.22 -5.48
N ARG A 149 2.89 5.23 -6.00
CA ARG A 149 3.70 5.39 -7.22
C ARG A 149 2.85 5.84 -8.40
N ARG A 150 1.71 5.19 -8.63
CA ARG A 150 0.74 5.62 -9.65
C ARG A 150 0.24 7.04 -9.42
N TYR A 151 -0.10 7.38 -8.17
CA TYR A 151 -0.59 8.71 -7.81
C TYR A 151 0.43 9.82 -8.13
N PHE A 152 1.72 9.58 -7.88
CA PHE A 152 2.79 10.53 -8.15
C PHE A 152 3.38 10.43 -9.57
N GLY A 153 2.84 9.58 -10.45
CA GLY A 153 3.34 9.41 -11.81
C GLY A 153 4.69 8.69 -11.91
N LEU A 154 5.03 7.84 -10.92
CA LEU A 154 6.25 7.05 -10.90
C LEU A 154 6.05 5.69 -11.60
N PRO A 155 7.10 5.07 -12.19
CA PRO A 155 7.02 3.75 -12.83
C PRO A 155 6.53 2.66 -11.87
N VAL A 156 5.76 1.67 -12.32
CA VAL A 156 5.24 0.57 -11.46
C VAL A 156 5.69 -0.77 -11.99
#